data_AF-A0A941XHQ2-F1
#
_entry.id   AF-A0A941XHQ2-F1
#
_cell.length_a   1.000
_cell.length_b   1.000
_cell.length_c   1.000
_cell.angle_alpha   90.00
_cell.angle_beta   90.00
_cell.angle_gamma   90.00
#
_symmetry.space_group_name_H-M   'P 1'
#
loop_
_entity.id
_entity.type
_entity.pdbx_description
1 polymer ?
#
loop_
_entity_poly.entity_id
_entity_poly.type
_entity_poly.pdbx_seq_one_letter_code
_entity_poly.pdbx_strand_id
1 'polypeptide(L)'
;IAVSIFVYWQFSATPLMDSICLIAIGFLIYGPVMLIGVHALDLAPKKAAGTAAGFTGFFGYFFGTALFANIGLGYIVQHLGWNWNFIVLLGACALAFLFIAFTYKEEQYLVKNKN
;
A
#
# COMPACT_ATOMS: atom_id res chain seq x y z
N ILE A 1 0.92 6.80 -6.61
CA ILE A 1 0.92 7.07 -5.15
C ILE A 1 2.22 7.72 -4.72
N ALA A 2 3.38 7.04 -4.82
CA ALA A 2 4.67 7.60 -4.40
C ALA A 2 5.01 8.95 -5.05
N VAL A 3 4.78 9.12 -6.36
CA VAL A 3 4.97 10.41 -7.06
C VAL A 3 4.09 11.51 -6.48
N SER A 4 2.80 11.23 -6.23
CA SER A 4 1.87 12.19 -5.64
C SER A 4 2.25 12.57 -4.20
N ILE A 5 2.77 11.62 -3.41
CA ILE A 5 3.30 11.89 -2.06
C ILE A 5 4.55 12.78 -2.13
N PHE A 6 5.45 12.52 -3.08
CA PHE A 6 6.66 13.31 -3.27
C PHE A 6 6.34 14.75 -3.70
N VAL A 7 5.39 14.92 -4.64
CA VAL A 7 4.91 16.24 -5.06
C VAL A 7 4.25 16.99 -3.90
N TYR A 8 3.43 16.31 -3.10
CA TYR A 8 2.84 16.90 -1.90
C TYR A 8 3.93 17.35 -0.90
N TRP A 9 4.98 16.57 -0.70
CA TRP A 9 6.04 16.93 0.25
C TRP A 9 6.90 18.11 -0.22
N GLN A 10 7.29 18.16 -1.50
CA GLN A 10 8.24 19.15 -2.00
C GLN A 10 7.59 20.43 -2.56
N PHE A 11 6.33 20.35 -3.01
CA PHE A 11 5.63 21.42 -3.73
C PHE A 11 4.32 21.85 -3.04
N SER A 12 4.17 21.64 -1.72
CA SER A 12 3.06 22.20 -0.95
C SER A 12 3.22 23.73 -0.83
N ALA A 13 2.82 24.41 -1.90
CA ALA A 13 2.89 25.88 -2.05
C ALA A 13 1.49 26.50 -2.18
N THR A 14 0.48 25.73 -2.59
CA THR A 14 -0.90 26.22 -2.74
C THR A 14 -1.92 25.17 -2.29
N PRO A 15 -3.02 25.58 -1.63
CA PRO A 15 -4.06 24.65 -1.15
C PRO A 15 -4.78 23.89 -2.29
N LEU A 16 -4.78 24.44 -3.51
CA LEU A 16 -5.28 23.73 -4.70
C LEU A 16 -4.38 22.54 -5.09
N MET A 17 -3.06 22.71 -5.04
CA MET A 17 -2.12 21.62 -5.34
C MET A 17 -2.25 20.49 -4.32
N ASP A 18 -2.36 20.83 -3.03
CA ASP A 18 -2.55 19.84 -1.97
C ASP A 18 -3.84 19.05 -2.17
N SER A 19 -4.93 19.73 -2.52
CA SER A 19 -6.22 19.09 -2.80
C SER A 19 -6.13 18.10 -3.97
N ILE A 20 -5.48 18.49 -5.07
CA ILE A 20 -5.29 17.61 -6.23
C ILE A 20 -4.42 16.41 -5.86
N CYS A 21 -3.35 16.62 -5.08
CA CYS A 21 -2.48 15.54 -4.63
C CYS A 21 -3.23 14.55 -3.73
N LEU A 22 -4.04 15.03 -2.79
CA LEU A 22 -4.85 14.18 -1.90
C LEU A 22 -5.89 13.38 -2.68
N ILE A 23 -6.56 13.99 -3.66
CA ILE A 23 -7.49 13.29 -4.56
C ILE A 23 -6.76 12.18 -5.33
N ALA A 24 -5.60 12.50 -5.91
CA ALA A 24 -4.79 11.52 -6.65
C ALA A 24 -4.33 10.37 -5.75
N ILE A 25 -3.88 10.64 -4.54
CA ILE A 25 -3.47 9.61 -3.58
C ILE A 25 -4.66 8.69 -3.26
N GLY A 26 -5.82 9.24 -2.93
CA GLY A 26 -7.02 8.46 -2.64
C GLY A 26 -7.48 7.58 -3.81
N PHE A 27 -7.52 8.16 -5.01
CA PHE A 27 -7.92 7.44 -6.22
C PHE A 27 -6.93 6.30 -6.55
N LEU A 28 -5.62 6.55 -6.48
CA LEU A 28 -4.61 5.56 -6.88
C LEU A 28 -4.42 4.44 -5.84
N ILE A 29 -4.76 4.63 -4.56
CA ILE A 29 -4.65 3.58 -3.54
C ILE A 29 -5.75 2.52 -3.71
N TYR A 30 -6.94 2.91 -4.15
CA TYR A 30 -8.07 2.00 -4.20
C TYR A 30 -7.87 0.83 -5.17
N GLY A 31 -7.22 1.09 -6.31
CA GLY A 31 -6.93 0.07 -7.32
C GLY A 31 -6.13 -1.13 -6.78
N PRO A 32 -4.89 -0.90 -6.28
CA PRO A 32 -4.08 -1.97 -5.70
C PRO A 32 -4.72 -2.68 -4.51
N VAL A 33 -5.38 -1.92 -3.62
CA VAL A 33 -6.02 -2.49 -2.41
C VAL A 33 -7.11 -3.50 -2.77
N MET A 34 -7.93 -3.20 -3.78
CA MET A 34 -8.95 -4.13 -4.26
C MET A 34 -8.34 -5.37 -4.94
N LEU A 35 -7.31 -5.17 -5.78
CA LEU A 35 -6.67 -6.25 -6.53
C LEU A 35 -6.00 -7.29 -5.62
N ILE A 36 -5.42 -6.87 -4.49
CA ILE A 36 -4.81 -7.80 -3.51
C ILE A 36 -5.86 -8.75 -2.92
N GLY A 37 -7.06 -8.25 -2.61
CA GLY A 37 -8.16 -9.06 -2.10
C GLY A 37 -8.63 -10.11 -3.10
N VAL A 38 -8.78 -9.71 -4.37
CA VAL A 38 -9.16 -10.63 -5.46
C VAL A 38 -8.08 -11.68 -5.69
N HIS A 39 -6.81 -11.30 -5.69
CA HIS A 39 -5.70 -12.23 -5.87
C HIS A 39 -5.63 -13.29 -4.76
N ALA A 40 -5.91 -12.90 -3.51
CA ALA A 40 -6.00 -13.84 -2.39
C ALA A 40 -7.18 -14.82 -2.53
N LEU A 41 -8.29 -14.38 -3.12
CA LEU A 41 -9.44 -15.24 -3.41
C LEU A 41 -9.14 -16.27 -4.51
N ASP A 42 -8.45 -15.85 -5.57
CA ASP A 42 -8.12 -16.70 -6.71
C ASP A 42 -7.12 -17.82 -6.35
N LEU A 43 -6.24 -17.57 -5.38
CA LEU A 43 -5.27 -18.56 -4.88
C LEU A 43 -5.87 -19.56 -3.87
N ALA A 44 -6.99 -19.21 -3.22
CA ALA A 44 -7.57 -20.00 -2.15
C ALA A 44 -8.67 -20.98 -2.65
N PRO A 45 -8.80 -22.17 -2.04
CA PRO A 45 -9.88 -23.08 -2.41
C PRO A 45 -11.25 -22.47 -2.11
N LYS A 46 -12.26 -22.76 -2.94
CA LYS A 46 -13.61 -22.15 -2.87
C LYS A 46 -14.29 -22.19 -1.49
N LYS A 47 -13.94 -23.17 -0.65
CA LYS A 47 -14.45 -23.30 0.73
C LYS A 47 -13.74 -22.38 1.74
N ALA A 48 -12.51 -21.95 1.46
CA ALA A 48 -11.68 -21.11 2.33
C ALA A 48 -11.38 -19.72 1.75
N ALA A 49 -11.89 -19.41 0.56
CA ALA A 49 -11.68 -18.12 -0.11
C ALA A 49 -12.09 -16.94 0.79
N GLY A 50 -13.25 -17.02 1.43
CA GLY A 50 -13.69 -15.98 2.38
C GLY A 50 -12.74 -15.78 3.57
N THR A 51 -12.17 -16.86 4.10
CA THR A 51 -11.19 -16.80 5.19
C THR A 51 -9.85 -16.25 4.71
N ALA A 52 -9.39 -16.62 3.50
CA ALA A 52 -8.15 -16.10 2.92
C ALA A 52 -8.22 -14.58 2.66
N ALA A 53 -9.32 -14.11 2.08
CA ALA A 53 -9.55 -12.67 1.89
C ALA A 53 -9.75 -11.92 3.22
N GLY A 54 -10.45 -12.52 4.18
CA GLY A 54 -10.59 -11.97 5.53
C GLY A 54 -9.25 -11.87 6.25
N PHE A 55 -8.35 -12.84 6.04
CA PHE A 55 -7.01 -12.85 6.61
C PHE A 55 -6.13 -11.75 6.00
N THR A 56 -6.11 -11.60 4.68
CA THR A 56 -5.35 -10.50 4.04
C THR A 56 -5.88 -9.13 4.45
N GLY A 57 -7.21 -8.98 4.53
CA GLY A 57 -7.85 -7.77 5.04
C GLY A 57 -7.50 -7.47 6.50
N PHE A 58 -7.50 -8.50 7.37
CA PHE A 58 -7.09 -8.37 8.77
C PHE A 58 -5.65 -7.89 8.88
N PHE A 59 -4.71 -8.50 8.15
CA PHE A 59 -3.31 -8.08 8.19
C PHE A 59 -3.12 -6.66 7.65
N GLY A 60 -3.81 -6.31 6.57
CA GLY A 60 -3.76 -4.95 6.01
C GLY A 60 -4.29 -3.88 6.97
N TYR A 61 -5.43 -4.14 7.63
CA TYR A 61 -6.08 -3.15 8.48
C TYR A 61 -5.48 -3.10 9.90
N PHE A 62 -5.29 -4.26 10.54
CA PHE A 62 -4.78 -4.32 11.90
C PHE A 62 -3.31 -3.88 11.97
N PHE A 63 -2.44 -4.50 11.17
CA PHE A 63 -1.04 -4.09 11.17
C PHE A 63 -0.85 -2.77 10.44
N GLY A 64 -1.40 -2.62 9.23
CA GLY A 64 -1.19 -1.41 8.42
C GLY A 64 -1.81 -0.15 9.02
N THR A 65 -3.10 -0.17 9.35
CA THR A 65 -3.79 1.04 9.85
C THR A 65 -3.63 1.21 11.36
N ALA A 66 -4.00 0.21 12.16
CA ALA A 66 -4.07 0.39 13.61
C ALA A 66 -2.67 0.49 14.25
N LEU A 67 -1.72 -0.34 13.81
CA LEU A 67 -0.37 -0.38 14.37
C LEU A 67 0.57 0.61 13.70
N PHE A 68 0.76 0.50 12.37
CA PHE A 68 1.73 1.33 11.66
C PHE A 68 1.23 2.76 11.42
N ALA A 69 0.02 2.95 10.88
CA ALA A 69 -0.44 4.30 10.52
C ALA A 69 -0.80 5.17 11.73
N ASN A 70 -1.40 4.61 12.78
CA ASN A 70 -1.75 5.38 13.98
C ASN A 70 -0.60 5.48 14.97
N ILE A 71 -0.11 4.33 15.46
CA ILE A 71 0.91 4.33 16.54
C ILE A 71 2.30 4.60 15.96
N GLY A 72 2.67 3.88 14.89
CA GLY A 72 3.99 3.97 14.27
C GLY A 72 4.30 5.36 13.72
N LEU A 73 3.46 5.88 12.81
CA LEU A 73 3.66 7.22 12.24
C LEU A 73 3.50 8.31 13.29
N GLY A 74 2.58 8.15 14.24
CA GLY A 74 2.43 9.08 15.37
C GLY A 74 3.72 9.21 16.19
N TYR A 75 4.33 8.09 16.55
CA TYR A 75 5.61 8.06 17.26
C TYR A 75 6.76 8.68 16.45
N ILE A 76 6.83 8.37 15.14
CA ILE A 76 7.82 8.93 14.22
C ILE A 76 7.70 10.44 14.13
N VAL A 77 6.49 10.98 13.96
CA VAL A 77 6.27 12.43 13.85
C VAL A 77 6.65 13.15 15.14
N GLN A 78 6.34 12.55 16.30
CA GLN A 78 6.65 13.14 17.60
C GLN A 78 8.16 13.23 17.89
N HIS A 79 8.96 12.25 17.44
CA HIS A 79 10.39 12.20 17.74
C HIS A 79 11.31 12.67 16.61
N LEU A 80 10.92 12.47 15.35
CA LEU A 80 11.77 12.71 14.16
C LEU A 80 11.22 13.81 13.24
N GLY A 81 10.04 14.34 13.55
CA GLY A 81 9.41 15.44 12.82
C GLY A 81 8.66 15.03 11.56
N TRP A 82 7.98 16.01 10.96
CA TRP A 82 7.04 15.80 9.85
C TRP A 82 7.68 15.27 8.55
N ASN A 83 8.95 15.61 8.29
CA ASN A 83 9.67 15.13 7.11
C ASN A 83 9.89 13.60 7.14
N TRP A 84 10.10 13.03 8.34
CA TRP A 84 10.37 11.60 8.48
C TRP A 84 9.13 10.74 8.19
N ASN A 85 7.93 11.30 8.39
CA ASN A 85 6.68 10.67 8.00
C ASN A 85 6.67 10.37 6.49
N PHE A 86 6.95 11.37 5.65
CA PHE A 86 6.96 11.18 4.19
C PHE A 86 8.04 10.22 3.73
N ILE A 87 9.23 10.28 4.34
CA ILE A 87 10.33 9.35 4.03
C ILE A 87 9.91 7.91 4.30
N VAL A 88 9.27 7.64 5.44
CA VAL A 88 8.78 6.30 5.78
C VAL A 88 7.64 5.86 4.85
N LEU A 89 6.72 6.76 4.47
CA LEU A 89 5.68 6.46 3.48
C LEU A 89 6.25 6.10 2.10
N LEU A 90 7.25 6.85 1.62
CA LEU A 90 7.93 6.58 0.36
C LEU A 90 8.72 5.27 0.42
N GLY A 91 9.40 5.01 1.55
CA GLY A 91 10.08 3.74 1.81
C GLY A 91 9.13 2.54 1.78
N ALA A 92 7.94 2.67 2.41
CA ALA A 92 6.91 1.64 2.35
C ALA A 92 6.39 1.41 0.93
N CYS A 93 6.18 2.48 0.14
CA CYS A 93 5.80 2.34 -1.27
C CYS A 93 6.88 1.61 -2.09
N ALA A 94 8.16 1.92 -1.86
CA ALA A 94 9.27 1.25 -2.53
C ALA A 94 9.38 -0.22 -2.14
N LEU A 95 9.19 -0.54 -0.86
CA LEU A 95 9.19 -1.93 -0.35
C LEU A 95 8.01 -2.73 -0.93
N ALA A 96 6.82 -2.13 -1.01
CA ALA A 96 5.66 -2.74 -1.65
C ALA A 96 5.93 -3.04 -3.13
N PHE A 97 6.54 -2.09 -3.87
CA PHE A 97 6.95 -2.31 -5.25
C PHE A 97 7.98 -3.44 -5.37
N LEU A 98 8.95 -3.50 -4.45
CA LEU A 98 9.96 -4.55 -4.41
C LEU A 98 9.34 -5.92 -4.17
N PHE A 99 8.41 -6.05 -3.22
CA PHE A 99 7.72 -7.32 -2.98
C PHE A 99 6.87 -7.75 -4.16
N ILE A 100 6.11 -6.84 -4.78
CA ILE A 100 5.36 -7.15 -6.01
C ILE A 100 6.31 -7.58 -7.12
N ALA A 101 7.46 -6.91 -7.31
CA ALA A 101 8.44 -7.26 -8.32
C ALA A 101 9.07 -8.65 -8.09
N PHE A 102 9.30 -9.04 -6.84
CA PHE A 102 9.76 -10.39 -6.50
C PHE A 102 8.68 -11.44 -6.79
N THR A 103 7.44 -11.20 -6.34
CA THR A 103 6.30 -12.11 -6.56
C THR A 103 5.96 -12.27 -8.05
N TYR A 104 6.13 -11.21 -8.85
CA TYR A 104 5.85 -11.24 -10.29
C TYR A 104 6.64 -12.32 -11.04
N LYS A 105 7.88 -12.62 -10.60
CA LYS A 105 8.69 -13.69 -11.20
C LYS A 105 8.10 -15.08 -10.94
N GLU A 106 7.60 -15.32 -9.74
CA GLU A 106 6.96 -16.60 -9.39
C GLU A 106 5.59 -16.75 -10.07
N GLU A 107 4.82 -15.67 -10.18
CA GLU A 107 3.52 -15.69 -10.86
C GLU A 107 3.68 -16.04 -12.35
N GLN A 108 4.67 -15.43 -13.03
CA GLN A 108 5.01 -15.77 -14.42
C GLN A 108 5.46 -17.23 -14.58
N TYR A 109 6.16 -17.79 -13.58
CA TYR A 109 6.54 -19.20 -13.58
C TYR A 109 5.33 -20.13 -13.47
N LEU A 110 4.38 -19.82 -12.57
CA LEU A 110 3.15 -20.60 -12.39
C LEU A 110 2.22 -20.54 -13.61
N VAL A 111 2.11 -19.37 -14.26
CA VAL A 111 1.33 -19.21 -15.50
C VAL A 111 1.98 -20.00 -16.64
N LYS A 112 3.32 -19.99 -16.75
CA LYS A 112 4.04 -20.70 -17.81
C LYS A 112 4.05 -22.21 -17.64
N ASN A 113 3.95 -22.71 -16.41
CA ASN A 113 3.90 -24.15 -16.10
C ASN A 113 2.46 -24.73 -16.12
N LYS A 114 1.44 -23.87 -16.31
CA LYS A 114 0.03 -24.27 -16.53
C LYS A 114 -0.33 -24.43 -18.02
N ASN A 115 0.57 -24.05 -18.92
CA ASN A 115 0.48 -24.26 -20.37
C ASN A 115 1.39 -25.43 -20.79
#